data_AF-A0A535NZD0-F1
#
_entry.id   AF-A0A535NZD0-F1
#
_cell.length_a   1.000
_cell.length_b   1.000
_cell.length_c   1.000
_cell.angle_alpha   90.00
_cell.angle_beta   90.00
_cell.angle_gamma   90.00
#
_symmetry.space_group_name_H-M   'P 1'
#
loop_
_entity.id
_entity.type
_entity.pdbx_description
1 polymer ?
#
loop_
_entity_poly.entity_id
_entity_poly.type
_entity_poly.pdbx_seq_one_letter_code
_entity_poly.pdbx_strand_id
1 'polypeptide(L)' 'MAAGQKTEGRAIAFAHGHILRAVAVAWIHVDITVAAGLLLDVATVNILRDQGDRGRVIALWNAS' A
#
# COMPACT_ATOMS: atom_id res chain seq x y z
N MET A 1 4.16 -1.09 -25.60
CA MET A 1 4.13 -1.53 -24.19
C MET A 1 2.78 -2.21 -23.98
N ALA A 2 2.76 -3.51 -23.67
CA ALA A 2 1.50 -4.22 -23.44
C ALA A 2 0.82 -3.64 -22.20
N ALA A 3 -0.42 -3.16 -22.34
CA ALA A 3 -1.24 -2.78 -21.20
C ALA A 3 -1.43 -4.03 -20.33
N GLY A 4 -0.89 -4.01 -19.11
CA GLY A 4 -1.11 -5.08 -18.15
C GLY A 4 -2.60 -5.30 -17.96
N GLN A 5 -3.06 -6.55 -18.05
CA GLN A 5 -4.46 -6.85 -17.83
C GLN A 5 -4.86 -6.44 -16.42
N LYS A 6 -5.85 -5.55 -16.34
CA LYS A 6 -6.41 -5.09 -15.07
C LYS A 6 -7.32 -6.20 -14.54
N THR A 7 -6.74 -7.15 -13.82
CA THR A 7 -7.53 -8.17 -13.12
C THR A 7 -8.17 -7.51 -11.91
N GLU A 8 -9.49 -7.41 -11.88
CA GLU A 8 -10.22 -7.03 -10.68
C GLU A 8 -10.10 -8.17 -9.67
N GLY A 9 -9.52 -7.90 -8.49
CA GLY A 9 -9.29 -8.95 -7.50
C GLY A 9 -8.54 -8.48 -6.26
N ARG A 10 -8.54 -9.35 -5.24
CA ARG A 10 -7.73 -9.16 -4.04
C ARG A 10 -6.30 -9.62 -4.33
N ALA A 11 -5.32 -8.79 -4.00
CA ALA A 11 -3.91 -9.12 -4.07
C ALA A 11 -3.29 -9.17 -2.68
N ILE A 12 -2.32 -10.05 -2.47
CA ILE A 12 -1.47 -10.11 -1.28
C ILE A 12 -0.04 -9.96 -1.75
N ALA A 13 0.72 -9.08 -1.11
CA ALA A 13 2.13 -8.87 -1.38
C ALA A 13 2.97 -9.21 -0.14
N PHE A 14 3.99 -10.04 -0.31
CA PHE A 14 4.97 -10.36 0.72
C PHE A 14 6.29 -9.68 0.36
N ALA A 15 6.76 -8.76 1.21
CA ALA A 15 7.98 -8.00 0.95
C ALA A 15 8.56 -7.39 2.24
N HIS A 16 9.56 -6.54 2.09
CA HIS A 16 10.26 -5.88 3.19
C HIS A 16 9.65 -4.51 3.54
N GLY A 17 9.97 -4.00 4.73
CA GLY A 17 9.38 -2.75 5.24
C GLY A 17 9.61 -1.51 4.36
N HIS A 18 10.75 -1.39 3.68
CA HIS A 18 11.00 -0.25 2.78
C HIS A 18 10.06 -0.25 1.58
N ILE A 19 9.97 -1.37 0.87
CA ILE A 19 9.14 -1.46 -0.33
C ILE A 19 7.64 -1.42 0.03
N LEU A 20 7.23 -2.01 1.16
CA LEU A 20 5.82 -1.95 1.59
C LEU A 20 5.37 -0.52 1.94
N ARG A 21 6.25 0.29 2.54
CA ARG A 21 5.98 1.73 2.76
C ARG A 21 5.88 2.50 1.45
N ALA A 22 6.77 2.22 0.50
CA ALA A 22 6.71 2.81 -0.84
C ALA A 22 5.42 2.45 -1.59
N VAL A 23 4.97 1.19 -1.50
CA VAL A 23 3.70 0.74 -2.07
C VAL A 23 2.51 1.43 -1.40
N ALA A 24 2.53 1.60 -0.08
CA ALA A 24 1.45 2.27 0.65
C ALA A 24 1.30 3.74 0.23
N VAL A 25 2.40 4.50 0.11
CA VAL A 25 2.33 5.90 -0.34
C VAL A 25 1.93 6.02 -1.81
N ALA A 26 2.42 5.11 -2.67
CA ALA A 26 2.01 5.06 -4.08
C ALA A 26 0.52 4.71 -4.23
N TRP A 27 0.00 3.85 -3.35
CA TRP A 27 -1.42 3.48 -3.33
C TRP A 27 -2.32 4.70 -3.10
N ILE A 28 -2.00 5.53 -2.11
CA ILE A 28 -2.77 6.73 -1.76
C ILE A 28 -2.36 7.99 -2.53
N HIS A 29 -1.46 7.86 -3.52
CA HIS A 29 -0.98 8.96 -4.37
C HIS A 29 -0.33 10.14 -3.63
N VAL A 30 0.53 9.85 -2.64
CA VAL A 30 1.35 10.89 -1.98
C VAL A 30 2.82 10.77 -2.34
N ASP A 31 3.59 11.82 -2.03
CA ASP A 31 5.03 11.85 -2.32
C ASP A 31 5.77 10.70 -1.61
N ILE A 32 6.78 10.14 -2.29
CA ILE A 32 7.60 9.04 -1.77
C ILE A 32 8.34 9.42 -0.49
N THR A 33 8.64 10.70 -0.26
CA THR A 33 9.28 11.16 0.97
C THR A 33 8.43 10.87 2.21
N VAL A 34 7.11 10.78 2.07
CA VAL A 34 6.20 10.40 3.17
C VAL A 34 6.52 8.99 3.69
N ALA A 35 7.00 8.08 2.82
CA ALA A 35 7.33 6.72 3.22
C ALA A 35 8.44 6.65 4.28
N ALA A 36 9.32 7.66 4.32
CA ALA A 36 10.38 7.75 5.32
C ALA A 36 9.84 7.96 6.75
N GLY A 37 8.68 8.62 6.88
CA GLY A 37 8.02 8.89 8.17
C GLY A 37 7.07 7.79 8.64
N LEU A 38 6.82 6.77 7.81
CA LEU A 38 5.96 5.65 8.19
C LEU A 38 6.74 4.60 8.97
N LEU A 39 6.25 4.22 10.14
CA LEU A 39 6.68 3.02 10.86
C LEU A 39 5.94 1.79 10.29
N LEU A 40 6.53 0.60 10.38
CA LEU A 40 5.90 -0.64 9.94
C LEU A 40 6.54 -1.83 10.66
N ASP A 41 5.75 -2.56 11.44
CA ASP A 41 6.24 -3.68 12.23
C ASP A 41 6.51 -4.92 11.37
N VAL A 42 7.53 -5.69 11.77
CA VAL A 42 7.86 -6.96 11.13
C VAL A 42 6.75 -7.99 11.34
N ALA A 43 6.57 -8.86 10.34
CA ALA A 43 5.57 -9.93 10.38
C ALA A 43 4.12 -9.45 10.62
N THR A 44 3.78 -8.21 10.21
CA THR A 44 2.42 -7.68 10.28
C THR A 44 1.70 -7.68 8.94
N VAL A 45 0.36 -7.66 8.99
CA VAL A 45 -0.51 -7.57 7.82
C VAL A 45 -1.16 -6.19 7.79
N ASN A 46 -1.10 -5.52 6.64
CA ASN A 46 -1.69 -4.20 6.42
C ASN A 46 -2.74 -4.29 5.32
N ILE A 47 -3.71 -3.37 5.31
CA ILE A 47 -4.82 -3.41 4.36
C ILE A 47 -4.87 -2.11 3.57
N LEU A 48 -4.66 -2.22 2.27
CA LEU A 48 -4.91 -1.17 1.29
C LEU A 48 -6.26 -1.43 0.63
N ARG A 49 -7.11 -0.40 0.55
CA ARG A 49 -8.48 -0.54 0.06
C ARG A 49 -8.82 0.57 -0.92
N ASP A 50 -9.55 0.23 -1.96
CA ASP A 50 -10.25 1.21 -2.81
C ASP A 50 -11.67 1.36 -2.24
N GLN A 51 -12.05 2.58 -1.88
CA GLN A 51 -13.30 2.88 -1.19
C GLN A 51 -14.20 3.80 -2.04
N GLY A 52 -14.34 3.47 -3.33
CA GLY A 52 -15.27 4.13 -4.24
C GLY A 52 -15.03 5.64 -4.26
N ASP A 53 -16.02 6.40 -3.81
CA ASP A 53 -15.97 7.87 -3.77
C ASP A 53 -14.85 8.44 -2.89
N ARG A 54 -14.36 7.68 -1.89
CA ARG A 54 -13.22 8.11 -1.05
C ARG A 54 -11.86 7.78 -1.67
N GLY A 55 -11.85 7.06 -2.80
CA GLY A 55 -10.63 6.63 -3.48
C GLY A 55 -9.81 5.61 -2.71
N ARG A 56 -8.50 5.61 -2.95
CA ARG A 56 -7.55 4.64 -2.40
C ARG A 56 -7.06 5.05 -1.01
N VAL A 57 -7.28 4.18 -0.04
CA VAL A 57 -6.98 4.41 1.39
C VAL A 57 -6.14 3.29 1.99
N ILE A 58 -5.43 3.61 3.07
CA ILE A 58 -4.84 2.64 3.99
C ILE A 58 -5.89 2.36 5.07
N ALA A 59 -6.51 1.18 5.02
CA ALA A 59 -7.58 0.80 5.95
C ALA A 59 -7.06 0.21 7.28
N LEU A 60 -5.85 -0.36 7.26
CA LEU A 60 -5.15 -0.85 8.44
C LEU A 60 -3.65 -0.65 8.26
N TRP A 61 -3.00 -0.08 9.26
CA TRP A 61 -1.56 0.11 9.32
C TRP A 61 -1.04 -0.27 10.70
N ASN A 62 -0.21 -1.31 10.78
CA ASN A 62 0.34 -1.84 12.03
C ASN A 62 1.77 -1.33 12.23
N ALA A 63 1.92 -0.51 13.27
CA ALA A 63 3.18 0.05 13.76
C ALA A 63 3.00 0.37 15.23
N SER A 64 3.57 -0.48 16.10
CA SER A 64 3.43 -0.43 17.56
C SER A 64 4.70 0.00 18.27
#